data_AF-A0A176FMP1-F1
#
_entry.id   AF-A0A176FMP1-F1
#
_cell.length_a   1.000
_cell.length_b   1.000
_cell.length_c   1.000
_cell.angle_alpha   90.00
_cell.angle_beta   90.00
_cell.angle_gamma   90.00
#
_symmetry.space_group_name_H-M   'P 1'
#
loop_
_entity.id
_entity.type
_entity.pdbx_description
1 polymer ?
#
loop_
_entity_poly.entity_id
_entity_poly.type
_entity_poly.pdbx_seq_one_letter_code
_entity_poly.pdbx_strand_id
1 'polypeptide(L)'
;MGLADWTPPEPLSYSTRASDAFAAGRLDARFFAPRIQALLDILGRDGRSLGALATSRRQKFRPQDCATFNYIEIGDIDGTGAATSTPLACAEAPSRATWHVRPNDIITSTVRPIRRLSAQIAPEQDGYVASSGFVVIDPQQIAPELLLTFLRLPVICELLDLYASASMYPAVTEAQILGLPFPEIDAAVEAQVVANIREAREAKGQAAQLLEAAKRAVEIAIEDGEDAALVFLDEAEGAD
;
A
#
# COMPACT_ATOMS: atom_id res chain seq x y z
N MET A 1 -10.62 8.34 10.85
CA MET A 1 -10.75 6.93 11.30
C MET A 1 -10.97 6.76 12.82
N GLY A 2 -11.30 7.81 13.58
CA GLY A 2 -11.53 7.66 15.04
C GLY A 2 -10.26 7.43 15.89
N LEU A 3 -9.08 7.63 15.31
CA LEU A 3 -7.78 7.36 15.95
C LEU A 3 -6.96 8.62 16.28
N ALA A 4 -7.45 9.83 15.96
CA ALA A 4 -6.67 11.07 16.06
C ALA A 4 -6.19 11.38 17.49
N ASP A 5 -7.05 11.12 18.48
CA ASP A 5 -6.76 11.33 19.91
C ASP A 5 -6.78 10.01 20.70
N TRP A 6 -6.61 8.88 20.00
CA TRP A 6 -6.71 7.57 20.63
C TRP A 6 -5.48 7.30 21.49
N THR A 7 -5.72 7.12 22.80
CA THR A 7 -4.70 6.66 23.74
C THR A 7 -4.94 5.17 24.02
N PRO A 8 -4.11 4.25 23.49
CA PRO A 8 -4.30 2.83 23.71
C PRO A 8 -4.16 2.47 25.20
N PRO A 9 -5.03 1.62 25.77
CA PRO A 9 -4.86 1.13 27.12
C PRO A 9 -3.67 0.16 27.20
N GLU A 10 -2.65 0.53 27.96
CA GLU A 10 -1.42 -0.27 28.17
C GLU A 10 -1.20 -0.58 29.67
N PRO A 11 -2.07 -1.38 30.31
CA PRO A 11 -1.86 -1.79 31.68
C PRO A 11 -0.65 -2.73 31.80
N LEU A 12 0.00 -2.72 32.97
CA LEU A 12 1.17 -3.57 33.26
C LEU A 12 0.85 -5.07 33.18
N SER A 13 -0.41 -5.46 33.43
CA SER A 13 -0.89 -6.83 33.30
C SER A 13 -2.35 -6.85 32.83
N TYR A 14 -2.73 -7.95 32.19
CA TYR A 14 -4.09 -8.22 31.74
C TYR A 14 -4.32 -9.73 31.70
N SER A 15 -5.58 -10.14 31.72
CA SER A 15 -5.98 -11.53 31.58
C SER A 15 -7.17 -11.63 30.63
N THR A 16 -7.28 -12.78 29.95
CA THR A 16 -8.44 -13.15 29.14
C THR A 16 -9.03 -14.44 29.69
N ARG A 17 -10.33 -14.67 29.50
CA ARG A 17 -10.95 -15.94 29.90
C ARG A 17 -10.47 -17.03 28.95
N ALA A 18 -10.26 -18.22 29.49
CA ALA A 18 -9.88 -19.38 28.67
C ALA A 18 -10.93 -19.67 27.58
N SER A 19 -12.22 -19.49 27.88
CA SER A 19 -13.32 -19.63 26.92
C SER A 19 -13.14 -18.74 25.68
N ASP A 20 -12.73 -17.50 25.89
CA ASP A 20 -12.63 -16.49 24.83
C ASP A 20 -11.40 -16.75 23.97
N ALA A 21 -10.31 -17.20 24.60
CA ALA A 21 -9.10 -17.65 23.92
C ALA A 21 -9.38 -18.86 23.02
N PHE A 22 -10.10 -19.87 23.53
CA PHE A 22 -10.51 -21.03 22.74
C PHE A 22 -11.50 -20.68 21.62
N ALA A 23 -12.45 -19.78 21.88
CA ALA A 23 -13.40 -19.31 20.87
C ALA A 23 -12.70 -18.58 19.71
N ALA A 24 -11.67 -17.78 20.02
CA ALA A 24 -10.83 -17.13 19.02
C ALA A 24 -9.85 -18.10 18.31
N GLY A 25 -9.69 -19.33 18.81
CA GLY A 25 -8.70 -20.29 18.32
C GLY A 25 -7.25 -19.84 18.56
N ARG A 26 -7.01 -18.98 19.57
CA ARG A 26 -5.71 -18.34 19.82
C ARG A 26 -5.33 -18.36 21.29
N LEU A 27 -4.04 -18.52 21.57
CA LEU A 27 -3.47 -18.54 22.93
C LEU A 27 -2.29 -17.57 23.12
N ASP A 28 -2.16 -16.55 22.27
CA ASP A 28 -1.08 -15.56 22.37
C ASP A 28 -1.53 -14.28 23.10
N ALA A 29 -0.76 -13.85 24.10
CA ALA A 29 -1.12 -12.71 24.95
C ALA A 29 -1.24 -11.40 24.16
N ARG A 30 -0.39 -11.19 23.14
CA ARG A 30 -0.38 -9.95 22.35
C ARG A 30 -1.72 -9.67 21.67
N PHE A 31 -2.40 -10.70 21.16
CA PHE A 31 -3.72 -10.56 20.56
C PHE A 31 -4.79 -10.11 21.57
N PHE A 32 -4.74 -10.62 22.81
CA PHE A 32 -5.68 -10.27 23.87
C PHE A 32 -5.28 -9.03 24.68
N ALA A 33 -4.27 -8.28 24.24
CA ALA A 33 -3.90 -7.04 24.89
C ALA A 33 -5.06 -6.02 24.82
N PRO A 34 -5.37 -5.29 25.90
CA PRO A 34 -6.48 -4.33 25.92
C PRO A 34 -6.43 -3.31 24.78
N ARG A 35 -5.22 -2.88 24.36
CA ARG A 35 -5.03 -1.98 23.21
C ARG A 35 -5.56 -2.56 21.89
N ILE A 36 -5.44 -3.88 21.68
CA ILE A 36 -5.92 -4.55 20.47
C ILE A 36 -7.44 -4.66 20.50
N GLN A 37 -8.01 -5.01 21.66
CA GLN A 37 -9.47 -5.06 21.81
C GLN A 37 -10.09 -3.66 21.60
N ALA A 38 -9.52 -2.62 22.22
CA ALA A 38 -9.99 -1.25 22.04
C ALA A 38 -9.89 -0.80 20.56
N LEU A 39 -8.83 -1.19 19.85
CA LEU A 39 -8.71 -0.94 18.42
C LEU A 39 -9.81 -1.66 17.62
N LEU A 40 -10.05 -2.95 17.89
CA LEU A 40 -11.09 -3.72 17.22
C LEU A 40 -12.49 -3.16 17.50
N ASP A 41 -12.75 -2.66 18.70
CA ASP A 41 -14.02 -2.02 19.06
C ASP A 41 -14.22 -0.72 18.26
N ILE A 42 -13.17 0.10 18.11
CA ILE A 42 -13.22 1.33 17.29
C ILE A 42 -13.47 0.99 15.82
N LEU A 43 -12.70 0.04 15.26
CA LEU A 43 -12.78 -0.33 13.85
C LEU A 43 -14.08 -1.06 13.52
N GLY A 44 -14.57 -1.88 14.44
CA GLY A 44 -15.73 -2.74 14.28
C GLY A 44 -17.06 -2.11 14.69
N ARG A 45 -17.07 -0.86 15.17
CA ARG A 45 -18.25 -0.17 15.69
C ARG A 45 -19.45 -0.16 14.72
N ASP A 46 -19.17 -0.16 13.42
CA ASP A 46 -20.17 -0.08 12.35
C ASP A 46 -20.46 -1.47 11.73
N GLY A 47 -19.86 -2.55 12.24
CA GLY A 47 -20.11 -3.93 11.81
C GLY A 47 -19.70 -4.25 10.38
N ARG A 48 -18.92 -3.38 9.73
CA ARG A 48 -18.50 -3.49 8.34
C ARG A 48 -17.04 -3.96 8.24
N SER A 49 -16.73 -4.76 7.22
CA SER A 49 -15.36 -5.17 6.89
C SER A 49 -14.88 -4.49 5.62
N LEU A 50 -13.56 -4.51 5.39
CA LEU A 50 -12.94 -4.00 4.18
C LEU A 50 -13.50 -4.67 2.90
N GLY A 51 -13.81 -5.96 2.96
CA GLY A 51 -14.37 -6.73 1.86
C GLY A 51 -15.78 -6.29 1.44
N ALA A 52 -16.48 -5.51 2.27
CA ALA A 52 -17.73 -4.88 1.87
C ALA A 52 -17.52 -3.63 0.98
N LEU A 53 -16.31 -3.05 0.99
CA LEU A 53 -15.96 -1.81 0.30
C LEU A 53 -15.04 -2.03 -0.90
N ALA A 54 -14.33 -3.15 -0.92
CA ALA A 54 -13.36 -3.48 -1.96
C ALA A 54 -13.34 -4.98 -2.22
N THR A 55 -12.93 -5.37 -3.43
CA THR A 55 -12.83 -6.78 -3.84
C THR A 55 -11.39 -7.11 -4.25
N SER A 56 -11.02 -8.39 -4.28
CA SER A 56 -9.71 -8.74 -4.84
C SER A 56 -9.79 -8.93 -6.34
N ARG A 57 -8.86 -8.30 -7.07
CA ARG A 57 -8.68 -8.53 -8.50
C ARG A 57 -8.01 -9.88 -8.73
N ARG A 58 -8.70 -10.76 -9.48
CA ARG A 58 -8.23 -12.11 -9.81
C ARG A 58 -7.87 -12.28 -11.28
N GLN A 59 -7.24 -11.26 -11.87
CA GLN A 59 -6.76 -11.32 -13.26
C GLN A 59 -5.33 -11.90 -13.27
N LYS A 60 -5.20 -13.16 -13.70
CA LYS A 60 -3.90 -13.83 -13.77
C LYS A 60 -3.13 -13.45 -15.03
N PHE A 61 -1.83 -13.19 -14.86
CA PHE A 61 -0.86 -13.03 -15.93
C PHE A 61 -0.54 -14.39 -16.58
N ARG A 62 -0.34 -14.37 -17.90
CA ARG A 62 0.07 -15.53 -18.70
C ARG A 62 1.27 -15.15 -19.57
N PRO A 63 2.49 -15.59 -19.22
CA PRO A 63 3.70 -15.17 -19.94
C PRO A 63 3.78 -15.69 -21.38
N GLN A 64 2.98 -16.69 -21.74
CA GLN A 64 2.95 -17.26 -23.10
C GLN A 64 2.35 -16.30 -24.14
N ASP A 65 1.65 -15.26 -23.69
CA ASP A 65 0.84 -14.37 -24.53
C ASP A 65 1.52 -13.00 -24.76
N CYS A 66 2.81 -12.85 -24.42
CA CYS A 66 3.53 -11.57 -24.53
C CYS A 66 5.02 -11.72 -24.87
N ALA A 67 5.62 -10.63 -25.36
CA ALA A 67 7.06 -10.53 -25.57
C ALA A 67 7.76 -9.93 -24.34
N THR A 68 7.24 -8.82 -23.81
CA THR A 68 7.74 -8.13 -22.63
C THR A 68 6.59 -7.70 -21.72
N PHE A 69 6.90 -7.47 -20.45
CA PHE A 69 5.97 -6.96 -19.45
C PHE A 69 6.71 -6.19 -18.36
N ASN A 70 6.01 -5.33 -17.62
CA ASN A 70 6.54 -4.64 -16.45
C ASN A 70 6.15 -5.39 -15.18
N TYR A 71 7.15 -5.77 -14.38
CA TYR A 71 6.98 -6.54 -13.15
C TYR A 71 7.13 -5.65 -11.92
N ILE A 72 6.21 -5.79 -10.96
CA ILE A 72 6.22 -5.13 -9.66
C ILE A 72 6.46 -6.20 -8.58
N GLU A 73 7.61 -6.16 -7.94
CA GLU A 73 7.98 -7.02 -6.81
C GLU A 73 7.72 -6.33 -5.46
N ILE A 74 7.73 -7.11 -4.37
CA ILE A 74 7.56 -6.58 -3.00
C ILE A 74 8.61 -5.52 -2.67
N GLY A 75 9.83 -5.67 -3.17
CA GLY A 75 10.92 -4.71 -2.97
C GLY A 75 10.74 -3.38 -3.72
N ASP A 76 9.84 -3.34 -4.70
CA ASP A 76 9.59 -2.16 -5.53
C ASP A 76 8.59 -1.18 -4.89
N ILE A 77 8.04 -1.52 -3.72
CA ILE A 77 7.16 -0.64 -2.97
C ILE A 77 7.97 0.32 -2.13
N ASP A 78 7.78 1.61 -2.36
CA ASP A 78 8.48 2.64 -1.61
C ASP A 78 7.77 3.07 -0.30
N GLY A 79 8.47 3.90 0.48
CA GLY A 79 7.96 4.45 1.73
C GLY A 79 6.78 5.41 1.58
N THR A 80 6.43 5.82 0.36
CA THR A 80 5.33 6.77 0.08
C THR A 80 4.04 6.07 -0.37
N GLY A 81 4.10 4.76 -0.61
CA GLY A 81 2.96 4.01 -1.15
C GLY A 81 2.82 4.15 -2.66
N ALA A 82 3.94 4.34 -3.35
CA ALA A 82 4.06 4.14 -4.79
C ALA A 82 4.85 2.85 -5.07
N ALA A 83 4.68 2.33 -6.28
CA ALA A 83 5.41 1.15 -6.76
C ALA A 83 6.27 1.54 -7.97
N THR A 84 7.51 1.05 -8.01
CA THR A 84 8.31 1.01 -9.24
C THR A 84 8.09 -0.32 -9.97
N SER A 85 8.69 -0.47 -11.14
CA SER A 85 8.63 -1.73 -11.89
C SER A 85 9.90 -1.97 -12.68
N THR A 86 10.18 -3.24 -12.97
CA THR A 86 11.26 -3.64 -13.86
C THR A 86 10.70 -4.23 -15.16
N PRO A 87 11.11 -3.76 -16.35
CA PRO A 87 10.73 -4.38 -17.61
C PRO A 87 11.46 -5.72 -17.77
N LEU A 88 10.72 -6.77 -18.11
CA LEU A 88 11.24 -8.13 -18.27
C LEU A 88 10.72 -8.75 -19.57
N ALA A 89 11.52 -9.66 -20.14
CA ALA A 89 11.04 -10.55 -21.20
C ALA A 89 10.08 -11.58 -20.62
N CYS A 90 9.00 -11.92 -21.32
CA CYS A 90 8.03 -12.91 -20.81
C CYS A 90 8.63 -14.32 -20.69
N ALA A 91 9.66 -14.63 -21.48
CA ALA A 91 10.45 -15.86 -21.34
C ALA A 91 11.22 -15.95 -20.01
N GLU A 92 11.50 -14.81 -19.37
CA GLU A 92 12.22 -14.70 -18.10
C GLU A 92 11.28 -14.41 -16.92
N ALA A 93 9.96 -14.53 -17.14
CA ALA A 93 8.97 -14.22 -16.13
C ALA A 93 9.20 -15.02 -14.84
N PRO A 94 9.39 -14.35 -13.68
CA PRO A 94 9.54 -15.04 -12.40
C PRO A 94 8.29 -15.88 -12.10
N SER A 95 8.47 -17.01 -11.39
CA SER A 95 7.35 -17.86 -10.97
C SER A 95 6.32 -17.14 -10.09
N ARG A 96 6.72 -16.02 -9.48
CA ARG A 96 5.84 -15.16 -8.68
C ARG A 96 5.12 -14.09 -9.49
N ALA A 97 5.45 -13.81 -10.75
CA ALA A 97 4.71 -12.86 -11.58
C ALA A 97 3.31 -13.42 -11.86
N THR A 98 2.26 -12.86 -11.25
CA THR A 98 0.95 -13.54 -11.21
C THR A 98 -0.24 -12.63 -11.48
N TRP A 99 -0.29 -11.41 -10.95
CA TRP A 99 -1.52 -10.62 -10.97
C TRP A 99 -1.40 -9.42 -11.89
N HIS A 100 -2.31 -9.25 -12.85
CA HIS A 100 -2.43 -7.97 -13.53
C HIS A 100 -3.01 -6.93 -12.57
N VAL A 101 -2.50 -5.70 -12.69
CA VAL A 101 -2.99 -4.54 -11.97
C VAL A 101 -3.63 -3.53 -12.93
N ARG A 102 -4.51 -2.70 -12.38
CA ARG A 102 -5.21 -1.60 -13.06
C ARG A 102 -5.05 -0.31 -12.26
N PRO A 103 -5.22 0.87 -12.91
CA PRO A 103 -5.17 2.14 -12.21
C PRO A 103 -6.12 2.14 -11.02
N ASN A 104 -5.65 2.72 -9.91
CA ASN A 104 -6.35 2.80 -8.62
C ASN A 104 -6.49 1.49 -7.84
N ASP A 105 -6.03 0.35 -8.36
CA ASP A 105 -5.85 -0.82 -7.52
C ASP A 105 -4.90 -0.49 -6.36
N ILE A 106 -5.16 -1.07 -5.19
CA ILE A 106 -4.23 -1.08 -4.08
C ILE A 106 -3.59 -2.46 -3.99
N ILE A 107 -2.28 -2.53 -4.19
CA ILE A 107 -1.51 -3.73 -3.91
C ILE A 107 -0.99 -3.67 -2.47
N THR A 108 -1.14 -4.77 -1.73
CA THR A 108 -0.62 -4.87 -0.36
C THR A 108 0.06 -6.21 -0.14
N SER A 109 1.26 -6.17 0.47
CA SER A 109 2.03 -7.39 0.68
C SER A 109 1.35 -8.31 1.68
N THR A 110 1.27 -9.59 1.35
CA THR A 110 0.82 -10.65 2.25
C THR A 110 1.93 -11.12 3.18
N VAL A 111 3.16 -10.69 2.95
CA VAL A 111 4.36 -11.11 3.68
C VAL A 111 4.84 -9.95 4.54
N ARG A 112 5.12 -10.23 5.82
CA ARG A 112 5.63 -9.25 6.79
C ARG A 112 4.81 -7.95 6.75
N PRO A 113 3.49 -8.02 6.99
CA PRO A 113 2.59 -6.87 6.87
C PRO A 113 3.04 -5.65 7.70
N ILE A 114 3.78 -5.88 8.80
CA ILE A 114 4.40 -4.83 9.63
C ILE A 114 5.29 -3.85 8.83
N ARG A 115 5.81 -4.26 7.66
CA ARG A 115 6.65 -3.43 6.78
C ARG A 115 5.87 -2.36 6.01
N ARG A 116 4.53 -2.34 6.08
CA ARG A 116 3.67 -1.33 5.46
C ARG A 116 3.84 -1.25 3.94
N LEU A 117 4.09 -2.39 3.31
CA LEU A 117 4.34 -2.49 1.87
C LEU A 117 3.02 -2.57 1.12
N SER A 118 2.38 -1.41 0.99
CA SER A 118 1.19 -1.21 0.18
C SER A 118 1.38 -0.01 -0.74
N ALA A 119 0.90 -0.10 -1.97
CA ALA A 119 0.95 0.98 -2.96
C ALA A 119 -0.34 1.10 -3.75
N GLN A 120 -0.62 2.31 -4.23
CA GLN A 120 -1.64 2.53 -5.26
C GLN A 120 -0.99 2.46 -6.64
N ILE A 121 -1.69 1.79 -7.55
CA ILE A 121 -1.27 1.64 -8.94
C ILE A 121 -1.62 2.91 -9.70
N ALA A 122 -0.60 3.52 -10.30
CA ALA A 122 -0.70 4.75 -11.08
C ALA A 122 -1.33 4.48 -12.46
N PRO A 123 -1.89 5.50 -13.13
CA PRO A 123 -2.48 5.36 -14.46
C PRO A 123 -1.53 4.73 -15.50
N GLU A 124 -0.24 5.07 -15.44
CA GLU A 124 0.79 4.62 -16.38
C GLU A 124 1.16 3.14 -16.17
N GLN A 125 0.73 2.56 -15.04
CA GLN A 125 0.99 1.17 -14.66
C GLN A 125 -0.16 0.23 -15.05
N ASP A 126 -1.12 0.70 -15.87
CA ASP A 126 -2.22 -0.13 -16.34
C ASP A 126 -1.70 -1.39 -17.06
N GLY A 127 -2.15 -2.56 -16.61
CA GLY A 127 -1.78 -3.85 -17.18
C GLY A 127 -0.44 -4.40 -16.72
N TYR A 128 0.28 -3.72 -15.82
CA TYR A 128 1.51 -4.25 -15.23
C TYR A 128 1.23 -5.53 -14.43
N VAL A 129 2.29 -6.27 -14.09
CA VAL A 129 2.17 -7.56 -13.40
C VAL A 129 2.80 -7.47 -12.02
N ALA A 130 2.00 -7.72 -10.99
CA ALA A 130 2.46 -7.78 -9.61
C ALA A 130 2.78 -9.22 -9.16
N SER A 131 3.70 -9.31 -8.21
CA SER A 131 4.07 -10.55 -7.52
C SER A 131 2.88 -11.22 -6.81
N SER A 132 2.86 -12.54 -6.76
CA SER A 132 1.92 -13.34 -5.95
C SER A 132 2.04 -13.11 -4.44
N GLY A 133 3.12 -12.44 -4.01
CA GLY A 133 3.26 -11.95 -2.64
C GLY A 133 2.42 -10.71 -2.32
N PHE A 134 1.62 -10.22 -3.28
CA PHE A 134 0.60 -9.20 -3.07
C PHE A 134 -0.80 -9.77 -3.16
N VAL A 135 -1.72 -9.11 -2.46
CA VAL A 135 -3.14 -9.07 -2.83
C VAL A 135 -3.37 -7.79 -3.61
N VAL A 136 -4.00 -7.92 -4.77
CA VAL A 136 -4.48 -6.78 -5.56
C VAL A 136 -5.93 -6.51 -5.17
N ILE A 137 -6.18 -5.31 -4.62
CA ILE A 137 -7.48 -4.89 -4.11
C ILE A 137 -8.03 -3.81 -5.03
N ASP A 138 -9.21 -4.08 -5.59
CA ASP A 138 -9.99 -3.18 -6.43
C ASP A 138 -11.01 -2.43 -5.53
N PRO A 139 -10.80 -1.13 -5.25
CA PRO A 139 -11.73 -0.32 -4.45
C PRO A 139 -13.05 -0.11 -5.17
N GLN A 140 -14.18 -0.32 -4.50
CA GLN A 140 -15.53 -0.18 -5.09
C GLN A 140 -16.33 0.96 -4.46
N GLN A 141 -16.35 1.02 -3.13
CA GLN A 141 -17.12 1.98 -2.34
C GLN A 141 -16.23 2.75 -1.35
N ILE A 142 -14.95 2.88 -1.69
CA ILE A 142 -13.94 3.57 -0.89
C ILE A 142 -12.94 4.23 -1.83
N ALA A 143 -12.53 5.46 -1.52
CA ALA A 143 -11.47 6.10 -2.29
C ALA A 143 -10.15 5.29 -2.19
N PRO A 144 -9.41 5.10 -3.29
CA PRO A 144 -8.15 4.35 -3.28
C PRO A 144 -7.12 4.97 -2.34
N GLU A 145 -7.08 6.30 -2.23
CA GLU A 145 -6.19 7.02 -1.32
C GLU A 145 -6.52 6.72 0.16
N LEU A 146 -7.80 6.63 0.50
CA LEU A 146 -8.24 6.28 1.86
C LEU A 146 -7.91 4.82 2.17
N LEU A 147 -8.14 3.90 1.22
CA LEU A 147 -7.78 2.49 1.37
C LEU A 147 -6.27 2.31 1.56
N LEU A 148 -5.46 2.96 0.72
CA LEU A 148 -4.00 2.93 0.84
C LEU A 148 -3.57 3.43 2.23
N THR A 149 -4.14 4.54 2.67
CA THR A 149 -3.84 5.13 3.98
C THR A 149 -4.19 4.15 5.10
N PHE A 150 -5.36 3.53 5.06
CA PHE A 150 -5.81 2.54 6.03
C PHE A 150 -4.85 1.35 6.13
N LEU A 151 -4.49 0.74 5.00
CA LEU A 151 -3.61 -0.44 4.97
C LEU A 151 -2.17 -0.14 5.40
N ARG A 152 -1.76 1.12 5.37
CA ARG A 152 -0.43 1.59 5.80
C ARG A 152 -0.40 2.13 7.23
N LEU A 153 -1.54 2.24 7.91
CA LEU A 153 -1.56 2.69 9.30
C LEU A 153 -0.76 1.73 10.19
N PRO A 154 0.13 2.24 11.06
CA PRO A 154 0.93 1.41 11.97
C PRO A 154 0.11 0.37 12.72
N VAL A 155 -1.02 0.79 13.28
CA VAL A 155 -1.93 -0.02 14.08
C VAL A 155 -2.62 -1.12 13.26
N ILE A 156 -2.91 -0.85 11.98
CA ILE A 156 -3.49 -1.84 11.06
C ILE A 156 -2.44 -2.85 10.64
N CYS A 157 -1.21 -2.42 10.37
CA CYS A 157 -0.10 -3.32 10.08
C CYS A 157 0.26 -4.20 11.29
N GLU A 158 0.20 -3.67 12.52
CA GLU A 158 0.33 -4.46 13.76
C GLU A 158 -0.80 -5.48 13.90
N LEU A 159 -2.05 -5.08 13.62
CA LEU A 159 -3.20 -5.99 13.66
C LEU A 159 -3.04 -7.14 12.64
N LEU A 160 -2.60 -6.82 11.41
CA LEU A 160 -2.29 -7.84 10.40
C LEU A 160 -1.14 -8.74 10.83
N ASP A 161 -0.09 -8.21 11.47
CA ASP A 161 1.02 -9.01 12.00
C ASP A 161 0.56 -9.98 13.09
N LEU A 162 -0.43 -9.59 13.90
CA LEU A 162 -1.06 -10.50 14.85
C LEU A 162 -1.84 -11.61 14.15
N TYR A 163 -2.47 -11.36 13.00
CA TYR A 163 -3.16 -12.41 12.22
C TYR A 163 -2.20 -13.29 11.40
N ALA A 164 -0.96 -12.85 11.23
CA ALA A 164 0.01 -13.55 10.41
C ALA A 164 0.39 -14.90 11.04
N SER A 165 0.51 -15.91 10.18
CA SER A 165 1.03 -17.23 10.57
C SER A 165 2.54 -17.28 10.36
N ALA A 166 3.22 -18.11 11.17
CA ALA A 166 4.67 -18.35 11.16
C ALA A 166 5.56 -17.22 11.73
N SER A 167 6.44 -17.57 12.68
CA SER A 167 7.27 -16.60 13.42
C SER A 167 8.41 -15.99 12.59
N MET A 168 9.05 -16.77 11.70
CA MET A 168 10.22 -16.32 10.92
C MET A 168 9.85 -15.55 9.64
N TYR A 169 8.67 -15.85 9.09
CA TYR A 169 8.18 -15.25 7.85
C TYR A 169 6.66 -15.05 7.95
N PRO A 170 6.21 -14.06 8.76
CA PRO A 170 4.80 -13.83 8.98
C PRO A 170 4.07 -13.60 7.67
N ALA A 171 3.01 -14.36 7.43
CA ALA A 171 2.17 -14.20 6.24
C ALA A 171 0.68 -14.12 6.61
N VAL A 172 -0.04 -13.22 5.96
CA VAL A 172 -1.49 -13.06 6.04
C VAL A 172 -2.16 -13.51 4.75
N THR A 173 -3.37 -14.01 4.88
CA THR A 173 -4.20 -14.41 3.74
C THR A 173 -5.01 -13.22 3.20
N GLU A 174 -5.42 -13.31 1.94
CA GLU A 174 -6.38 -12.37 1.33
C GLU A 174 -7.66 -12.24 2.17
N ALA A 175 -8.18 -13.37 2.67
CA ALA A 175 -9.38 -13.39 3.49
C ALA A 175 -9.21 -12.61 4.81
N GLN A 176 -8.02 -12.67 5.42
CA GLN A 176 -7.72 -11.88 6.63
C GLN A 176 -7.63 -10.38 6.33
N ILE A 177 -7.08 -9.99 5.17
CA ILE A 177 -7.01 -8.58 4.76
C ILE A 177 -8.41 -8.04 4.46
N LEU A 178 -9.19 -8.74 3.63
CA LEU A 178 -10.58 -8.32 3.32
C LEU A 178 -11.51 -8.45 4.53
N GLY A 179 -11.17 -9.30 5.50
CA GLY A 179 -11.88 -9.45 6.77
C GLY A 179 -11.58 -8.36 7.81
N LEU A 180 -10.63 -7.45 7.54
CA LEU A 180 -10.32 -6.37 8.49
C LEU A 180 -11.58 -5.52 8.77
N PRO A 181 -11.88 -5.22 10.04
CA PRO A 181 -12.97 -4.31 10.38
C PRO A 181 -12.64 -2.92 9.83
N PHE A 182 -13.64 -2.27 9.22
CA PHE A 182 -13.48 -0.96 8.62
C PHE A 182 -14.62 -0.03 9.09
N PRO A 183 -14.30 1.00 9.89
CA PRO A 183 -15.31 1.89 10.42
C PRO A 183 -15.84 2.83 9.33
N GLU A 184 -17.02 3.38 9.54
CA GLU A 184 -17.51 4.49 8.74
C GLU A 184 -16.64 5.73 8.98
N ILE A 185 -16.23 6.36 7.88
CA ILE A 185 -15.38 7.54 7.86
C ILE A 185 -16.25 8.72 7.44
N ASP A 186 -16.19 9.79 8.23
CA ASP A 186 -16.88 11.03 7.90
C ASP A 186 -16.40 11.57 6.54
N ALA A 187 -17.34 12.03 5.71
CA ALA A 187 -17.05 12.45 4.34
C ALA A 187 -16.04 13.60 4.27
N ALA A 188 -16.03 14.52 5.24
CA ALA A 188 -15.04 15.59 5.30
C ALA A 188 -13.64 15.05 5.61
N VAL A 189 -13.54 14.03 6.47
CA VAL A 189 -12.28 13.36 6.77
C VAL A 189 -11.77 12.57 5.56
N GLU A 190 -12.64 11.85 4.85
CA GLU A 190 -12.29 11.16 3.61
C GLU A 190 -11.78 12.15 2.56
N ALA A 191 -12.52 13.24 2.32
CA ALA A 191 -12.13 14.29 1.36
C ALA A 191 -10.76 14.89 1.72
N GLN A 192 -10.51 15.16 3.00
CA GLN A 192 -9.22 15.69 3.45
C GLN A 192 -8.07 14.69 3.21
N VAL A 193 -8.25 13.41 3.53
CA VAL A 193 -7.24 12.37 3.27
C VAL A 193 -6.95 12.26 1.78
N VAL A 194 -7.99 12.21 0.96
CA VAL A 194 -7.86 12.14 -0.50
C VAL A 194 -7.08 13.34 -1.04
N ALA A 195 -7.44 14.56 -0.62
CA ALA A 195 -6.76 15.79 -1.03
C ALA A 195 -5.27 15.75 -0.66
N ASN A 196 -4.95 15.44 0.60
CA ASN A 196 -3.56 15.40 1.08
C ASN A 196 -2.71 14.38 0.31
N ILE A 197 -3.26 13.19 0.01
CA ILE A 197 -2.53 12.16 -0.72
C ILE A 197 -2.30 12.57 -2.18
N ARG A 198 -3.27 13.22 -2.82
CA ARG A 198 -3.12 13.72 -4.19
C ARG A 198 -2.09 14.83 -4.28
N GLU A 199 -2.17 15.82 -3.39
CA GLU A 199 -1.20 16.92 -3.29
C GLU A 199 0.21 16.38 -3.04
N ALA A 200 0.37 15.45 -2.10
CA ALA A 200 1.67 14.83 -1.82
C ALA A 200 2.26 14.09 -3.03
N ARG A 201 1.41 13.46 -3.86
CA ARG A 201 1.85 12.79 -5.09
C ARG A 201 2.24 13.77 -6.18
N GLU A 202 1.45 14.81 -6.36
CA GLU A 202 1.73 15.86 -7.34
C GLU A 202 3.06 16.55 -7.02
N ALA A 203 3.25 16.97 -5.76
CA ALA A 203 4.50 17.56 -5.30
C ALA A 203 5.71 16.61 -5.48
N LYS A 204 5.51 15.29 -5.25
CA LYS A 204 6.55 14.29 -5.52
C LYS A 204 6.85 14.16 -7.01
N GLY A 205 5.83 14.21 -7.86
CA GLY A 205 5.98 14.18 -9.32
C GLY A 205 6.78 15.38 -9.83
N GLN A 206 6.43 16.59 -9.38
CA GLN A 206 7.15 17.83 -9.69
C GLN A 206 8.60 17.75 -9.21
N ALA A 207 8.84 17.30 -7.98
CA ALA A 207 10.20 17.14 -7.46
C ALA A 207 11.04 16.15 -8.29
N ALA A 208 10.43 15.07 -8.81
CA ALA A 208 11.11 14.12 -9.68
C ALA A 208 11.44 14.73 -11.05
N GLN A 209 10.54 15.51 -11.63
CA GLN A 209 10.78 16.22 -12.90
C GLN A 209 11.91 17.24 -12.77
N LEU A 210 11.88 18.06 -11.72
CA LEU A 210 12.95 19.02 -11.42
C LEU A 210 14.30 18.33 -11.21
N LEU A 211 14.31 17.17 -10.55
CA LEU A 211 15.53 16.40 -10.35
C LEU A 211 16.11 15.87 -11.68
N GLU A 212 15.28 15.36 -12.58
CA GLU A 212 15.73 14.92 -13.91
C GLU A 212 16.21 16.09 -14.78
N ALA A 213 15.51 17.22 -14.75
CA ALA A 213 15.95 18.44 -15.42
C ALA A 213 17.32 18.91 -14.88
N ALA A 214 17.50 18.94 -13.56
CA ALA A 214 18.77 19.30 -12.94
C ALA A 214 19.91 18.35 -13.33
N LYS A 215 19.68 17.03 -13.36
CA LYS A 215 20.67 16.05 -13.84
C LYS A 215 21.05 16.33 -15.28
N ARG A 216 20.07 16.54 -16.15
CA ARG A 216 20.31 16.83 -17.57
C ARG A 216 21.06 18.14 -17.77
N ALA A 217 20.75 19.17 -17.00
CA ALA A 217 21.46 20.43 -17.06
C ALA A 217 22.94 20.28 -16.66
N VAL A 218 23.25 19.44 -15.67
CA VAL A 218 24.65 19.12 -15.32
C VAL A 218 25.37 18.43 -16.47
N GLU A 219 24.72 17.50 -17.18
CA GLU A 219 25.31 16.88 -18.37
C GLU A 219 25.60 17.92 -19.46
N ILE A 220 24.64 18.80 -19.76
CA ILE A 220 24.80 19.88 -20.74
C ILE A 220 25.92 20.84 -20.32
N ALA A 221 26.03 21.18 -19.04
CA ALA A 221 27.09 22.06 -18.55
C ALA A 221 28.49 21.47 -18.77
N ILE A 222 28.61 20.14 -18.67
CA ILE A 222 29.86 19.41 -18.93
C ILE A 222 30.16 19.36 -20.43
N GLU A 223 29.15 19.16 -21.27
CA GLU A 223 29.30 18.95 -22.72
C GLU A 223 29.43 20.26 -23.50
N ASP A 224 28.54 21.22 -23.22
CA ASP A 224 28.30 22.41 -24.03
C ASP A 224 28.50 23.74 -23.25
N GLY A 225 28.69 23.67 -21.94
CA GLY A 225 28.98 24.81 -21.06
C GLY A 225 27.79 25.32 -20.25
N GLU A 226 28.09 26.11 -19.22
CA GLU A 226 27.10 26.56 -18.21
C GLU A 226 25.96 27.40 -18.80
N ASP A 227 26.25 28.26 -19.79
CA ASP A 227 25.22 29.10 -20.43
C ASP A 227 24.14 28.26 -21.11
N ALA A 228 24.51 27.16 -21.78
CA ALA A 228 23.57 26.26 -22.44
C ALA A 228 22.72 25.47 -21.43
N ALA A 229 23.29 25.11 -20.29
CA ALA A 229 22.58 24.43 -19.21
C ALA A 229 21.52 25.32 -18.55
N LEU A 230 21.83 26.61 -18.35
CA LEU A 230 20.90 27.57 -17.77
C LEU A 230 19.70 27.84 -18.71
N VAL A 231 19.95 27.97 -20.02
CA VAL A 231 18.86 28.09 -21.00
C VAL A 231 17.92 26.89 -20.96
N PHE A 232 18.47 25.67 -20.88
CA PHE A 232 17.68 24.44 -20.75
C PHE A 232 16.83 24.42 -19.47
N LEU A 233 17.38 24.86 -18.34
CA LEU A 233 16.64 24.91 -17.07
C LEU A 233 15.50 25.93 -17.09
N ASP A 234 15.74 27.13 -17.63
CA ASP A 234 14.70 28.17 -17.78
C ASP A 234 13.55 27.69 -18.68
N GLU A 235 13.87 26.94 -19.75
CA GLU A 235 12.87 26.31 -20.61
C GLU A 235 12.10 25.19 -19.90
N ALA A 236 12.77 24.41 -19.05
CA ALA A 236 12.16 23.32 -18.27
C ALA A 236 11.26 23.83 -17.13
N GLU A 237 11.56 24.99 -16.52
CA GLU A 237 10.72 25.63 -15.50
C GLU A 237 9.49 26.34 -16.12
N GLY A 238 9.57 26.79 -17.38
CA GLY A 238 8.51 27.54 -18.06
C GLY A 238 7.46 26.69 -18.80
N ALA A 239 7.53 25.35 -18.73
CA ALA A 239 6.70 24.43 -19.52
C ALA A 239 5.40 23.96 -18.84
N ASP A 240 5.05 24.53 -17.68
CA ASP A 240 3.84 24.19 -16.90
C ASP A 240 2.56 24.94 -17.34
#